data_AF-A0A5C6VSB6-F1
#
_entry.id   AF-A0A5C6VSB6-F1
#
_cell.length_a   1.000
_cell.length_b   1.000
_cell.length_c   1.000
_cell.angle_alpha   90.00
_cell.angle_beta   90.00
_cell.angle_gamma   90.00
#
_symmetry.space_group_name_H-M   'P 1'
#
loop_
_entity.id
_entity.type
_entity.pdbx_description
1 polymer ?
#
loop_
_entity_poly.entity_id
_entity_poly.type
_entity_poly.pdbx_seq_one_letter_code
_entity_poly.pdbx_strand_id
1 'polypeptide(L)'
;MTAFLLIWSPKKWPWPELPDVAKRVAAGEAVTDVWGCGFSRSILPGDRVFVHRVTLEPKGIFASGYVTRAPYEVPDATKKRGYRLCVDFVYDYLVDAHHEVVVTRDELRKHPFSVQTWDAQTSGISIKPMAEGALEKLWIERTGKRARPAAALAPPSDKPASSTKEQATQAWSAANKAAAGKRAARVAMYFSSRKRPDGTPGEGGGDSGDA
;
A
#
# COMPACT_ATOMS: atom_id res chain seq x y z
N MET A 1 17.93 -14.53 -6.39
CA MET A 1 17.12 -13.29 -6.32
C MET A 1 15.70 -13.73 -6.06
N THR A 2 15.03 -13.08 -5.14
CA THR A 2 13.61 -13.34 -4.87
C THR A 2 12.77 -12.16 -5.35
N ALA A 3 11.55 -12.42 -5.79
CA ALA A 3 10.62 -11.37 -6.16
C ALA A 3 9.58 -11.11 -5.06
N PHE A 4 9.29 -9.85 -4.81
CA PHE A 4 8.29 -9.41 -3.83
C PHE A 4 7.19 -8.57 -4.48
N LEU A 5 5.99 -8.68 -3.92
CA LEU A 5 4.82 -7.93 -4.32
C LEU A 5 4.56 -6.77 -3.36
N LEU A 6 4.50 -5.57 -3.91
CA LEU A 6 4.13 -4.33 -3.25
C LEU A 6 2.73 -3.91 -3.70
N ILE A 7 1.92 -3.42 -2.76
CA ILE A 7 0.52 -3.10 -3.04
C ILE A 7 0.29 -1.59 -2.99
N TRP A 8 -0.41 -1.07 -4.01
CA TRP A 8 -0.89 0.30 -4.09
C TRP A 8 -2.41 0.34 -4.28
N SER A 9 -3.10 1.14 -3.46
CA SER A 9 -4.53 1.43 -3.61
C SER A 9 -4.73 2.92 -3.86
N PRO A 10 -5.14 3.36 -5.06
CA PRO A 10 -5.40 4.77 -5.35
C PRO A 10 -6.47 5.38 -4.42
N LYS A 11 -7.43 4.57 -3.96
CA LYS A 11 -8.47 5.01 -3.01
C LYS A 11 -7.93 5.37 -1.63
N LYS A 12 -6.85 4.70 -1.20
CA LYS A 12 -6.20 4.93 0.10
C LYS A 12 -4.97 5.83 -0.01
N TRP A 13 -4.29 5.87 -1.14
CA TRP A 13 -3.04 6.61 -1.31
C TRP A 13 -3.07 7.29 -2.67
N PRO A 14 -3.70 8.47 -2.77
CA PRO A 14 -3.69 9.23 -4.01
C PRO A 14 -2.24 9.59 -4.38
N TRP A 15 -1.89 9.44 -5.64
CA TRP A 15 -0.56 9.68 -6.15
C TRP A 15 -0.62 10.56 -7.40
N PRO A 16 -0.78 11.89 -7.23
CA PRO A 16 -0.96 12.81 -8.36
C PRO A 16 0.32 12.94 -9.21
N GLU A 17 1.50 12.85 -8.59
CA GLU A 17 2.81 12.92 -9.24
C GLU A 17 3.18 11.66 -10.04
N LEU A 18 2.38 10.59 -9.97
CA LEU A 18 2.68 9.31 -10.62
C LEU A 18 3.01 9.45 -12.12
N PRO A 19 2.28 10.24 -12.93
CA PRO A 19 2.59 10.41 -14.35
C PRO A 19 3.96 11.04 -14.57
N ASP A 20 4.39 11.96 -13.70
CA ASP A 20 5.68 12.63 -13.85
C ASP A 20 6.82 11.73 -13.39
N VAL A 21 6.62 10.93 -12.33
CA VAL A 21 7.56 9.86 -11.95
C VAL A 21 7.69 8.85 -13.09
N ALA A 22 6.59 8.43 -13.71
CA ALA A 22 6.60 7.51 -14.85
C ALA A 22 7.39 8.06 -16.03
N LYS A 23 7.24 9.35 -16.36
CA LYS A 23 8.04 10.02 -17.41
C LYS A 23 9.53 10.02 -17.09
N ARG A 24 9.91 10.30 -15.84
CA ARG A 24 11.33 10.30 -15.41
C ARG A 24 11.94 8.90 -15.52
N VAL A 25 11.23 7.87 -15.08
CA VAL A 25 11.66 6.47 -15.21
C VAL A 25 11.72 6.06 -16.69
N ALA A 26 10.77 6.50 -17.51
CA ALA A 26 10.79 6.26 -18.95
C ALA A 26 11.99 6.93 -19.63
N ALA A 27 12.39 8.12 -19.17
CA ALA A 27 13.58 8.85 -19.60
C ALA A 27 14.90 8.25 -19.11
N GLY A 28 14.86 7.19 -18.30
CA GLY A 28 16.04 6.50 -17.78
C GLY A 28 16.61 7.09 -16.49
N GLU A 29 15.90 7.99 -15.83
CA GLU A 29 16.31 8.49 -14.52
C GLU A 29 16.15 7.40 -13.45
N ALA A 30 17.17 7.26 -12.60
CA ALA A 30 17.12 6.38 -11.46
C ALA A 30 16.26 6.99 -10.34
N VAL A 31 14.94 6.75 -10.41
CA VAL A 31 14.01 7.22 -9.39
C VAL A 31 13.89 6.20 -8.27
N THR A 32 14.29 6.60 -7.06
CA THR A 32 14.13 5.82 -5.84
C THR A 32 12.83 6.18 -5.12
N ASP A 33 12.23 5.21 -4.45
CA ASP A 33 11.00 5.40 -3.68
C ASP A 33 11.00 4.52 -2.43
N VAL A 34 10.21 4.94 -1.44
CA VAL A 34 10.05 4.29 -0.15
C VAL A 34 8.70 3.58 -0.11
N TRP A 35 8.71 2.29 0.20
CA TRP A 35 7.50 1.49 0.30
C TRP A 35 7.37 0.78 1.64
N GLY A 36 6.18 0.82 2.23
CA GLY A 36 5.89 0.00 3.41
C GLY A 36 5.84 -1.47 3.04
N CYS A 37 6.64 -2.33 3.68
CA CYS A 37 6.71 -3.77 3.41
C CYS A 37 5.92 -4.62 4.42
N GLY A 38 4.96 -3.99 5.13
CA GLY A 38 4.15 -4.67 6.15
C GLY A 38 5.02 -5.15 7.32
N PHE A 39 5.15 -6.46 7.45
CA PHE A 39 5.98 -7.12 8.47
C PHE A 39 7.18 -7.87 7.88
N SER A 40 7.39 -7.78 6.56
CA SER A 40 8.41 -8.54 5.87
C SER A 40 9.80 -7.95 6.13
N ARG A 41 10.64 -8.74 6.82
CA ARG A 41 12.06 -8.45 7.05
C ARG A 41 12.99 -9.26 6.14
N SER A 42 12.44 -10.13 5.29
CA SER A 42 13.19 -11.02 4.41
C SER A 42 13.59 -10.36 3.09
N ILE A 43 13.18 -9.10 2.85
CA ILE A 43 13.50 -8.36 1.64
C ILE A 43 14.95 -7.89 1.75
N LEU A 44 15.79 -8.21 0.76
CA LEU A 44 17.20 -7.84 0.75
C LEU A 44 17.52 -6.90 -0.42
N PRO A 45 18.55 -6.04 -0.29
CA PRO A 45 19.06 -5.27 -1.42
C PRO A 45 19.40 -6.19 -2.60
N GLY A 46 18.98 -5.79 -3.81
CA GLY A 46 19.11 -6.56 -5.04
C GLY A 46 17.93 -7.47 -5.38
N ASP A 47 16.96 -7.66 -4.46
CA ASP A 47 15.73 -8.40 -4.76
C ASP A 47 14.83 -7.64 -5.75
N ARG A 48 14.02 -8.39 -6.49
CA ARG A 48 13.07 -7.85 -7.47
C ARG A 48 11.80 -7.43 -6.76
N VAL A 49 11.23 -6.29 -7.13
CA VAL A 49 9.91 -5.87 -6.64
C VAL A 49 8.96 -5.55 -7.79
N PHE A 50 7.69 -5.91 -7.59
CA PHE A 50 6.60 -5.58 -8.49
C PHE A 50 5.53 -4.82 -7.72
N VAL A 51 5.01 -3.74 -8.30
CA VAL A 51 3.94 -2.93 -7.70
C VAL A 51 2.62 -3.25 -8.36
N HIS A 52 1.66 -3.71 -7.56
CA HIS A 52 0.32 -4.08 -7.97
C HIS A 52 -0.72 -3.06 -7.50
N ARG A 53 -1.50 -2.55 -8.46
CA ARG A 53 -2.65 -1.69 -8.24
C ARG A 53 -3.85 -2.54 -7.83
N VAL A 54 -4.42 -2.24 -6.66
CA VAL A 54 -5.63 -2.89 -6.12
C VAL A 54 -6.80 -1.92 -6.07
N THR A 55 -7.98 -2.42 -5.70
CA THR A 55 -9.24 -1.68 -5.41
C THR A 55 -9.99 -1.03 -6.57
N LEU A 56 -9.32 -0.40 -7.53
CA LEU A 56 -9.96 0.29 -8.66
C LEU A 56 -9.39 -0.20 -9.99
N GLU A 57 -10.24 -0.41 -10.99
CA GLU A 57 -9.80 -0.75 -12.35
C GLU A 57 -9.10 0.44 -13.03
N PRO A 58 -8.08 0.19 -13.86
CA PRO A 58 -7.45 -1.10 -14.16
C PRO A 58 -6.65 -1.69 -12.98
N LYS A 59 -6.91 -2.95 -12.61
CA LYS A 59 -6.13 -3.70 -11.62
C LYS A 59 -5.03 -4.48 -12.31
N GLY A 60 -3.85 -4.52 -11.71
CA GLY A 60 -2.72 -5.18 -12.32
C GLY A 60 -1.38 -4.67 -11.82
N ILE A 61 -0.31 -5.24 -12.37
CA ILE A 61 1.06 -4.82 -12.10
C ILE A 61 1.42 -3.73 -13.10
N PHE A 62 1.94 -2.62 -12.59
CA PHE A 62 2.25 -1.43 -13.40
C PHE A 62 3.68 -0.93 -13.20
N ALA A 63 4.38 -1.42 -12.17
CA ALA A 63 5.76 -1.06 -11.95
C ALA A 63 6.60 -2.27 -11.55
N SER A 64 7.88 -2.20 -11.90
CA SER A 64 8.92 -3.11 -11.43
C SER A 64 10.13 -2.32 -10.97
N GLY A 65 10.93 -2.93 -10.10
CA GLY A 65 12.12 -2.30 -9.56
C GLY A 65 13.02 -3.27 -8.83
N TYR A 66 14.05 -2.71 -8.20
CA TYR A 66 15.01 -3.46 -7.40
C TYR A 66 15.20 -2.80 -6.05
N VAL A 67 15.22 -3.60 -4.99
CA VAL A 67 15.46 -3.12 -3.63
C VAL A 67 16.87 -2.56 -3.54
N THR A 68 17.01 -1.36 -3.00
CA THR A 68 18.29 -0.71 -2.73
C THR A 68 18.64 -0.77 -1.24
N ARG A 69 17.62 -0.85 -0.37
CA ARG A 69 17.80 -0.89 1.09
C ARG A 69 16.91 -1.94 1.76
N ALA A 70 17.49 -2.70 2.68
CA ALA A 70 16.78 -3.65 3.52
C ALA A 70 15.70 -2.96 4.38
N PRO A 71 14.67 -3.71 4.85
CA PRO A 71 13.62 -3.19 5.72
C PRO A 71 14.15 -2.46 6.95
N TYR A 72 13.75 -1.21 7.12
CA TYR A 72 14.09 -0.38 8.27
C TYR A 72 12.84 0.14 8.97
N GLU A 73 12.98 0.46 10.25
CA GLU A 73 11.89 0.91 11.11
C GLU A 73 11.72 2.42 10.97
N VAL A 74 10.56 2.83 10.47
CA VAL A 74 10.15 4.24 10.39
C VAL A 74 9.16 4.50 11.52
N PRO A 75 9.42 5.48 12.41
CA PRO A 75 8.49 5.85 13.47
C PRO A 75 7.10 6.21 12.91
N ASP A 76 6.07 5.57 13.45
CA ASP A 76 4.68 5.79 13.06
C ASP A 76 3.78 5.67 14.30
N ALA A 77 3.42 6.83 14.85
CA ALA A 77 2.55 6.95 16.03
C ALA A 77 1.12 6.45 15.78
N THR A 78 0.72 6.17 14.53
CA THR A 78 -0.59 5.59 14.21
C THR A 78 -0.63 4.08 14.40
N LYS A 79 0.54 3.42 14.49
CA LYS A 79 0.65 1.98 14.70
C LYS A 79 0.79 1.66 16.18
N LYS A 80 0.15 0.55 16.62
CA LYS A 80 0.29 0.03 17.99
C LYS A 80 1.74 -0.25 18.40
N ARG A 81 2.61 -0.58 17.44
CA ARG A 81 4.04 -0.84 17.66
C ARG A 81 4.89 0.43 17.71
N GLY A 82 4.35 1.60 17.36
CA GLY A 82 5.10 2.86 17.26
C GLY A 82 5.98 2.99 16.01
N TYR A 83 6.06 1.95 15.16
CA TYR A 83 6.82 1.98 13.91
C TYR A 83 6.14 1.17 12.80
N ARG A 84 6.59 1.41 11.57
CA ARG A 84 6.29 0.64 10.35
C ARG A 84 7.60 0.24 9.67
N LEU A 85 7.60 -0.91 8.99
CA LEU A 85 8.75 -1.31 8.19
C LEU A 85 8.62 -0.74 6.77
N CYS A 86 9.67 -0.06 6.32
CA CYS A 86 9.80 0.47 4.98
C CYS A 86 11.04 -0.10 4.28
N VAL A 87 10.99 -0.21 2.96
CA VAL A 87 12.11 -0.55 2.09
C VAL A 87 12.31 0.56 1.09
N ASP A 88 13.57 0.77 0.71
CA ASP A 88 13.89 1.65 -0.42
C ASP A 88 14.15 0.78 -1.64
N PHE A 89 13.62 1.19 -2.77
CA PHE A 89 13.84 0.52 -4.04
C PHE A 89 13.92 1.55 -5.16
N VAL A 90 14.51 1.16 -6.27
CA VAL A 90 14.59 1.97 -7.48
C VAL A 90 13.72 1.36 -8.57
N TYR A 91 13.01 2.21 -9.30
CA TYR A 91 12.21 1.78 -10.44
C TYR A 91 13.10 1.37 -11.61
N ASP A 92 12.78 0.21 -12.18
CA ASP A 92 13.29 -0.25 -13.47
C ASP A 92 12.31 0.11 -14.58
N TYR A 93 11.01 -0.06 -14.29
CA TYR A 93 9.94 0.30 -15.19
C TYR A 93 8.73 0.80 -14.40
N LEU A 94 8.07 1.83 -14.91
CA LEU A 94 6.90 2.45 -14.30
C LEU A 94 6.02 3.04 -15.40
N VAL A 95 4.74 2.68 -15.41
CA VAL A 95 3.70 3.33 -16.23
C VAL A 95 2.72 4.09 -15.36
N ASP A 96 1.96 4.98 -15.99
CA ASP A 96 0.90 5.71 -15.31
C ASP A 96 -0.25 4.75 -14.95
N ALA A 97 -0.18 4.28 -13.71
CA ALA A 97 -1.15 3.37 -13.15
C ALA A 97 -2.54 3.97 -13.01
N HIS A 98 -2.79 5.26 -13.28
CA HIS A 98 -4.15 5.82 -13.31
C HIS A 98 -4.93 5.32 -14.52
N HIS A 99 -4.25 5.18 -15.66
CA HIS A 99 -4.85 4.87 -16.96
C HIS A 99 -4.57 3.45 -17.44
N GLU A 100 -3.38 2.91 -17.14
CA GLU A 100 -2.93 1.63 -17.69
C GLU A 100 -2.17 0.76 -16.69
N VAL A 101 -2.05 -0.52 -17.02
CA VAL A 101 -1.24 -1.50 -16.28
C VAL A 101 -0.51 -2.39 -17.29
N VAL A 102 0.68 -2.87 -16.94
CA VAL A 102 1.51 -3.71 -17.83
C VAL A 102 0.97 -5.14 -17.87
N VAL A 103 0.61 -5.67 -16.70
CA VAL A 103 0.02 -7.01 -16.56
C VAL A 103 -1.31 -6.87 -15.86
N THR A 104 -2.37 -7.22 -16.55
CA THR A 104 -3.75 -7.09 -16.04
C THR A 104 -4.05 -8.13 -14.98
N ARG A 105 -5.02 -7.83 -14.12
CA ARG A 105 -5.49 -8.77 -13.09
C ARG A 105 -6.00 -10.09 -13.68
N ASP A 106 -6.58 -10.05 -14.88
CA ASP A 106 -7.11 -11.23 -15.57
C ASP A 106 -6.00 -12.15 -16.09
N GLU A 107 -4.87 -11.61 -16.56
CA GLU A 107 -3.70 -12.40 -16.91
C GLU A 107 -3.14 -13.11 -15.67
N LEU A 108 -3.11 -12.43 -14.52
CA LEU A 108 -2.66 -13.01 -13.24
C LEU A 108 -3.59 -14.12 -12.70
N ARG A 109 -4.80 -14.29 -13.25
CA ARG A 109 -5.69 -15.43 -12.92
C ARG A 109 -5.38 -16.69 -13.71
N LYS A 110 -4.61 -16.59 -14.80
CA LYS A 110 -4.30 -17.72 -15.68
C LYS A 110 -3.09 -18.48 -15.15
N HIS A 111 -3.00 -19.77 -15.46
CA HIS A 111 -1.78 -20.54 -15.20
C HIS A 111 -0.63 -19.96 -16.03
N PRO A 112 0.60 -19.82 -15.49
CA PRO A 112 1.10 -20.28 -14.18
C PRO A 112 0.92 -19.31 -13.00
N PHE A 113 0.35 -18.12 -13.21
CA PHE A 113 0.22 -17.08 -12.19
C PHE A 113 -0.85 -17.36 -11.13
N SER A 114 -1.81 -18.23 -11.44
CA SER A 114 -2.90 -18.63 -10.54
C SER A 114 -2.43 -19.24 -9.21
N VAL A 115 -1.18 -19.72 -9.14
CA VAL A 115 -0.60 -20.27 -7.91
C VAL A 115 -0.26 -19.20 -6.87
N GLN A 116 -0.21 -17.93 -7.27
CA GLN A 116 0.12 -16.79 -6.44
C GLN A 116 -1.16 -16.02 -6.04
N THR A 117 -1.22 -15.56 -4.79
CA THR A 117 -2.28 -14.67 -4.34
C THR A 117 -1.91 -13.22 -4.67
N TRP A 118 -2.57 -12.66 -5.68
CA TRP A 118 -2.34 -11.29 -6.15
C TRP A 118 -3.20 -10.23 -5.43
N ASP A 119 -4.36 -10.63 -4.88
CA ASP A 119 -5.26 -9.75 -4.11
C ASP A 119 -4.79 -9.59 -2.65
N ALA A 120 -3.51 -9.30 -2.48
CA ALA A 120 -2.89 -9.11 -1.18
C ALA A 120 -3.39 -7.82 -0.51
N GLN A 121 -3.67 -7.91 0.80
CA GLN A 121 -4.03 -6.76 1.62
C GLN A 121 -2.81 -6.03 2.20
N THR A 122 -1.64 -6.69 2.17
CA THR A 122 -0.38 -6.19 2.70
C THR A 122 0.71 -6.30 1.64
N SER A 123 1.56 -5.28 1.55
CA SER A 123 2.81 -5.34 0.77
C SER A 123 3.85 -6.26 1.43
N GLY A 124 4.87 -6.65 0.67
CA GLY A 124 6.02 -7.42 1.16
C GLY A 124 5.82 -8.93 1.06
N ILE A 125 4.87 -9.39 0.23
CA ILE A 125 4.62 -10.82 0.01
C ILE A 125 5.63 -11.33 -1.01
N SER A 126 6.30 -12.44 -0.69
CA SER A 126 7.17 -13.12 -1.66
C SER A 126 6.32 -13.77 -2.76
N ILE A 127 6.75 -13.60 -4.00
CA ILE A 127 6.18 -14.23 -5.18
C ILE A 127 6.79 -15.63 -5.29
N LYS A 128 5.94 -16.65 -5.47
CA LYS A 128 6.40 -18.03 -5.63
C LYS A 128 7.31 -18.16 -6.87
N PRO A 129 8.39 -18.95 -6.81
CA PRO A 129 9.35 -19.08 -7.92
C PRO A 129 8.72 -19.42 -9.29
N MET A 130 7.67 -20.24 -9.29
CA MET A 130 6.95 -20.61 -10.52
C MET A 130 6.21 -19.43 -11.16
N ALA A 131 5.62 -18.55 -10.34
CA ALA A 131 4.98 -17.33 -10.82
C ALA A 131 6.02 -16.25 -11.15
N GLU A 132 7.10 -16.17 -10.39
CA GLU A 132 8.21 -15.23 -10.60
C GLU A 132 8.84 -15.40 -11.98
N GLY A 133 9.28 -16.61 -12.34
CA GLY A 133 9.96 -16.85 -13.62
C GLY A 133 9.06 -16.56 -14.82
N ALA A 134 7.78 -16.94 -14.73
CA ALA A 134 6.81 -16.62 -15.76
C ALA A 134 6.50 -15.11 -15.84
N LEU A 135 6.49 -14.43 -14.70
CA LEU A 135 6.15 -13.01 -14.63
C LEU A 135 7.28 -12.18 -15.21
N GLU A 136 8.53 -12.51 -14.89
CA GLU A 136 9.69 -11.83 -15.46
C GLU A 136 9.74 -12.02 -16.98
N LYS A 137 9.43 -13.23 -17.48
CA LYS A 137 9.34 -13.49 -18.93
C LYS A 137 8.28 -12.61 -19.60
N LEU A 138 7.06 -12.58 -19.04
CA LEU A 138 5.97 -11.74 -19.56
C LEU A 138 6.33 -10.25 -19.46
N TRP A 139 6.99 -9.85 -18.38
CA TRP A 139 7.41 -8.47 -18.17
C TRP A 139 8.40 -8.02 -19.23
N ILE A 140 9.40 -8.83 -19.54
CA ILE A 140 10.39 -8.56 -20.60
C ILE A 140 9.71 -8.50 -21.98
N GLU A 141 8.74 -9.36 -22.25
CA GLU A 141 7.98 -9.36 -23.51
C GLU A 141 7.19 -8.06 -23.70
N ARG A 142 6.63 -7.49 -22.62
CA ARG A 142 5.84 -6.25 -22.65
C ARG A 142 6.67 -4.98 -22.61
N THR A 143 7.72 -4.96 -21.81
CA THR A 143 8.50 -3.74 -21.51
C THR A 143 9.82 -3.66 -22.28
N GLY A 144 10.21 -4.77 -22.93
CA GLY A 144 11.54 -4.95 -23.50
C GLY A 144 12.58 -5.29 -22.42
N LYS A 145 13.73 -5.77 -22.86
CA LYS A 145 14.87 -6.02 -21.95
C LYS A 145 15.52 -4.68 -21.59
N ARG A 146 15.10 -4.09 -20.47
CA ARG A 146 15.77 -2.90 -19.91
C ARG A 146 16.95 -3.29 -19.03
N ALA A 147 18.02 -2.50 -19.12
CA ALA A 147 19.17 -2.67 -18.25
C ALA A 147 18.80 -2.19 -16.85
N ARG A 148 19.19 -2.98 -15.83
CA ARG A 148 19.02 -2.62 -14.43
C ARG A 148 19.62 -1.20 -14.20
N PRO A 149 18.89 -0.28 -13.55
CA PRO A 149 19.41 1.05 -13.25
C PRO A 149 20.72 0.97 -12.46
N ALA A 150 21.71 1.82 -12.76
CA ALA A 150 23.00 1.83 -12.06
C ALA A 150 22.84 2.02 -10.53
N ALA A 151 21.79 2.72 -10.09
CA ALA A 151 21.45 2.87 -8.68
C ALA A 151 21.05 1.56 -7.97
N ALA A 152 20.58 0.54 -8.71
CA ALA A 152 20.33 -0.80 -8.16
C ALA A 152 21.60 -1.66 -8.06
N LEU A 153 22.69 -1.22 -8.70
CA LEU A 153 24.01 -1.88 -8.65
C LEU A 153 24.97 -1.16 -7.68
N ALA A 154 24.61 0.04 -7.25
CA ALA A 154 25.35 0.77 -6.23
C ALA A 154 25.25 0.04 -4.86
N PRO A 155 26.28 0.14 -4.01
CA PRO A 155 26.21 -0.39 -2.66
C PRO A 155 25.02 0.23 -1.91
N PRO A 156 24.35 -0.53 -1.02
CA PRO A 156 23.19 -0.05 -0.28
C PRO A 156 23.54 1.25 0.45
N SER A 157 22.84 2.33 0.12
CA SER A 157 23.06 3.63 0.76
C SER A 157 22.30 3.71 2.08
N ASP A 158 22.99 4.05 3.17
CA ASP A 158 22.37 4.23 4.50
C ASP A 158 21.46 5.47 4.60
N LYS A 159 21.54 6.39 3.64
CA LYS A 159 20.67 7.57 3.57
C LYS A 159 19.31 7.17 3.00
N PRO A 160 18.19 7.45 3.70
CA PRO A 160 16.87 7.14 3.19
C PRO A 160 16.63 7.94 1.90
N ALA A 161 16.09 7.28 0.87
CA ALA A 161 15.64 7.96 -0.33
C ALA A 161 14.55 9.00 0.04
N SER A 162 14.65 10.21 -0.51
CA SER A 162 13.59 11.22 -0.32
C SER A 162 12.40 10.84 -1.19
N SER A 163 11.45 10.09 -0.62
CA SER A 163 10.20 9.77 -1.30
C SER A 163 9.25 10.97 -1.25
N THR A 164 8.97 11.57 -2.41
CA THR A 164 7.94 12.61 -2.57
C THR A 164 6.54 12.06 -2.20
N LYS A 165 6.36 10.74 -2.30
CA LYS A 165 5.15 10.05 -1.87
C LYS A 165 5.00 10.05 -0.35
N GLU A 166 6.06 10.05 0.45
CA GLU A 166 5.94 10.18 1.91
C GLU A 166 5.44 11.56 2.33
N GLN A 167 5.80 12.64 1.61
CA GLN A 167 5.25 13.97 1.86
C GLN A 167 3.75 14.04 1.49
N ALA A 168 3.36 13.48 0.35
CA ALA A 168 1.94 13.38 -0.04
C ALA A 168 1.14 12.46 0.89
N THR A 169 1.76 11.38 1.41
CA THR A 169 1.13 10.45 2.37
C THR A 169 1.08 11.04 3.78
N GLN A 170 2.06 11.87 4.17
CA GLN A 170 2.03 12.66 5.41
C GLN A 170 0.97 13.76 5.35
N ALA A 171 0.86 14.47 4.22
CA ALA A 171 -0.20 15.45 4.00
C ALA A 171 -1.60 14.80 3.97
N TRP A 172 -1.75 13.64 3.32
CA TRP A 172 -3.01 12.88 3.32
C TRP A 172 -3.34 12.24 4.66
N SER A 173 -2.36 11.70 5.39
CA SER A 173 -2.58 11.15 6.74
C SER A 173 -2.90 12.23 7.76
N ALA A 174 -2.32 13.43 7.65
CA ALA A 174 -2.72 14.62 8.40
C ALA A 174 -4.15 15.05 8.05
N ALA A 175 -4.50 15.11 6.75
CA ALA A 175 -5.85 15.47 6.28
C ALA A 175 -6.92 14.43 6.69
N ASN A 176 -6.59 13.14 6.68
CA ASN A 176 -7.50 12.08 7.11
C ASN A 176 -7.57 11.91 8.62
N LYS A 177 -6.53 12.26 9.38
CA LYS A 177 -6.63 12.38 10.85
C LYS A 177 -7.63 13.50 11.20
N ALA A 178 -7.60 14.62 10.47
CA ALA A 178 -8.59 15.68 10.61
C ALA A 178 -10.00 15.26 10.15
N ALA A 179 -10.14 14.50 9.06
CA ALA A 179 -11.44 14.02 8.57
C ALA A 179 -12.03 12.88 9.43
N ALA A 180 -11.20 12.00 9.99
CA ALA A 180 -11.59 10.97 10.93
C ALA A 180 -12.03 11.57 12.28
N GLY A 181 -11.37 12.63 12.74
CA GLY A 181 -11.84 13.42 13.89
C GLY A 181 -13.22 14.04 13.65
N LYS A 182 -13.47 14.61 12.46
CA LYS A 182 -14.79 15.16 12.08
C LYS A 182 -15.88 14.09 11.95
N ARG A 183 -15.56 12.90 11.42
CA ARG A 183 -16.49 11.76 11.36
C ARG A 183 -16.79 11.16 12.73
N ALA A 184 -15.80 11.02 13.60
CA ALA A 184 -15.99 10.56 14.97
C ALA A 184 -16.84 11.53 15.80
N ALA A 185 -16.63 12.85 15.65
CA ALA A 185 -17.46 13.86 16.29
C ALA A 185 -18.93 13.83 15.81
N ARG A 186 -19.15 13.62 14.51
CA ARG A 186 -20.51 13.51 13.92
C ARG A 186 -21.23 12.24 14.37
N VAL A 187 -20.52 11.11 14.51
CA VAL A 187 -21.08 9.86 15.05
C VAL A 187 -21.36 10.00 16.55
N ALA A 188 -20.47 10.64 17.32
CA ALA A 188 -20.69 10.92 18.74
C ALA A 188 -21.94 11.79 18.97
N MET A 189 -22.14 12.86 18.19
CA MET A 189 -23.38 13.67 18.25
C MET A 189 -24.64 12.85 17.96
N TYR A 190 -24.57 11.91 17.01
CA TYR A 190 -25.72 11.06 16.65
C TYR A 190 -26.08 10.04 17.74
N PHE A 191 -25.09 9.56 18.51
CA PHE A 191 -25.30 8.64 19.64
C PHE A 191 -25.66 9.37 20.95
N SER A 192 -25.18 10.60 21.17
CA SER A 192 -25.58 11.42 22.31
C SER A 192 -27.04 11.91 22.24
N SER A 193 -27.60 12.03 21.02
CA SER A 193 -28.99 12.46 20.82
C SER A 193 -30.05 11.36 21.04
N ARG A 194 -29.67 10.12 21.37
CA ARG A 194 -30.60 8.99 21.62
C ARG A 194 -30.83 8.64 23.10
N LYS A 195 -30.35 9.44 24.06
CA LYS A 195 -30.77 9.30 25.46
C LYS A 195 -32.18 9.93 25.62
N ARG A 196 -33.23 9.13 25.41
CA ARG A 196 -34.58 9.45 25.91
C ARG A 196 -34.58 9.35 27.45
N PRO A 197 -35.38 10.18 28.14
CA PRO A 197 -35.29 10.39 29.59
C PRO A 197 -35.78 9.18 30.38
N ASP A 198 -35.14 8.96 31.53
CA ASP A 198 -35.50 8.01 32.58
C ASP A 198 -36.99 8.09 32.93
N GLY A 199 -37.69 6.95 32.85
CA GLY A 199 -39.02 6.77 33.43
C GLY A 199 -38.86 6.21 34.84
N THR A 200 -39.12 7.07 35.82
CA THR A 200 -39.07 6.87 37.29
C THR A 200 -39.91 5.70 37.83
N PRO A 201 -39.60 5.21 39.06
CA PRO A 201 -40.20 4.02 39.67
C PRO A 201 -41.57 4.31 40.29
N GLY A 202 -42.52 3.40 40.14
CA GLY A 202 -43.84 3.47 40.76
C GLY A 202 -43.87 2.76 42.11
N GLU A 203 -43.84 3.54 43.19
CA GLU A 203 -44.34 3.15 44.52
C GLU A 203 -45.84 2.85 44.44
N GLY A 204 -46.28 1.74 45.03
CA GLY A 204 -47.68 1.44 45.28
C GLY A 204 -47.88 1.25 46.78
N GLY A 205 -48.69 2.11 47.40
CA GLY A 205 -49.05 2.01 48.81
C GLY A 205 -50.48 2.50 49.09
N GLY A 206 -51.21 1.65 49.84
CA GLY A 206 -52.41 1.93 50.66
C GLY A 206 -53.77 1.87 49.93
N ASP A 207 -54.90 1.44 50.47
CA ASP A 207 -55.37 0.72 51.69
C ASP A 207 -56.93 0.68 51.59
N SER A 208 -57.59 -0.13 52.42
CA SER A 208 -59.05 -0.27 52.71
C SER A 208 -59.90 -1.12 51.73
N GLY A 209 -60.85 -1.98 52.14
CA GLY A 209 -61.42 -2.36 53.44
C GLY A 209 -62.64 -3.28 53.22
N ASP A 210 -63.01 -4.06 54.25
CA ASP A 210 -64.30 -4.74 54.54
C ASP A 210 -65.12 -5.47 53.44
N ALA A 211 -65.25 -6.80 53.59
CA ALA A 211 -66.50 -7.54 53.82
C ALA A 211 -66.26 -9.06 53.90
#